data_AF-A0A7Y4SPG1-F1
#
_entry.id   AF-A0A7Y4SPG1-F1
#
_cell.length_a   1.000
_cell.length_b   1.000
_cell.length_c   1.000
_cell.angle_alpha   90.00
_cell.angle_beta   90.00
_cell.angle_gamma   90.00
#
_symmetry.space_group_name_H-M   'P 1'
#
loop_
_entity.id
_entity.type
_entity.pdbx_description
1 polymer ?
#
loop_
_entity_poly.entity_id
_entity_poly.type
_entity_poly.pdbx_seq_one_letter_code
_entity_poly.pdbx_strand_id
1 'polypeptide(L)'
;MNPLGTELVRDLVSLIQRAEADDACHVLVFTSSAPDYFIAHVDVMRINEYREHAAKVTGEPSIAILFRHLSASRNVTIAQIEGRVRARSR
;
A
#
# COMPACT_ATOMS: atom_id res chain seq x y z
N MET A 1 12.34 7.23 -8.31
CA MET A 1 12.16 6.03 -7.46
C MET A 1 10.69 5.92 -7.06
N ASN A 2 10.21 4.76 -6.60
CA ASN A 2 8.82 4.59 -6.13
C ASN A 2 8.78 4.51 -4.58
N PRO A 3 8.86 5.64 -3.85
CA PRO A 3 8.87 5.62 -2.38
C PRO A 3 7.47 5.38 -1.85
N LEU A 4 7.40 4.72 -0.70
CA LEU A 4 6.18 4.58 0.07
C LEU A 4 6.00 5.87 0.89
N GLY A 5 5.45 6.88 0.24
CA GLY A 5 5.14 8.20 0.81
C GLY A 5 3.65 8.40 1.12
N THR A 6 3.31 9.60 1.60
CA THR A 6 1.96 9.99 2.03
C THR A 6 0.92 9.81 0.93
N GLU A 7 1.23 10.25 -0.29
CA GLU A 7 0.32 10.19 -1.44
C GLU A 7 0.00 8.74 -1.81
N LEU A 8 1.03 7.88 -1.84
CA LEU A 8 0.85 6.45 -2.15
C LEU A 8 -0.01 5.76 -1.08
N VAL A 9 0.21 6.03 0.20
CA VAL A 9 -0.59 5.43 1.29
C VAL A 9 -2.02 5.92 1.25
N ARG A 10 -2.26 7.21 1.02
CA ARG A 10 -3.60 7.77 0.85
C ARG A 10 -4.33 7.09 -0.31
N ASP A 11 -3.68 6.98 -1.46
CA ASP A 11 -4.30 6.45 -2.67
C ASP A 11 -4.53 4.93 -2.54
N LEU A 12 -3.63 4.21 -1.87
CA LEU A 12 -3.81 2.79 -1.52
C LEU A 12 -5.00 2.59 -0.60
N VAL A 13 -5.16 3.42 0.43
CA VAL A 13 -6.32 3.40 1.34
C VAL A 13 -7.62 3.58 0.55
N SER A 14 -7.67 4.57 -0.34
CA SER A 14 -8.85 4.80 -1.18
C SER A 14 -9.13 3.66 -2.15
N LEU A 15 -8.08 3.02 -2.70
CA LEU A 15 -8.23 1.85 -3.56
C LEU A 15 -8.82 0.65 -2.82
N ILE A 16 -8.31 0.35 -1.62
CA ILE A 16 -8.79 -0.76 -0.79
C ILE A 16 -10.28 -0.57 -0.48
N GLN A 17 -10.68 0.61 0.00
CA GLN A 17 -12.08 0.90 0.32
C GLN A 17 -13.00 0.72 -0.90
N ARG A 18 -12.55 1.14 -2.08
CA ARG A 18 -13.32 0.99 -3.32
C ARG A 18 -13.44 -0.47 -3.76
N ALA A 19 -12.36 -1.24 -3.68
CA ALA A 19 -12.33 -2.64 -4.07
C ALA A 19 -13.14 -3.53 -3.12
N GLU A 20 -13.16 -3.20 -1.84
CA GLU A 20 -13.95 -3.92 -0.85
C GLU A 20 -15.45 -3.66 -1.02
N ALA A 21 -15.83 -2.40 -1.32
CA ALA A 21 -17.21 -2.00 -1.54
C ALA A 21 -17.82 -2.48 -2.87
N ASP A 22 -17.00 -2.85 -3.85
CA ASP A 22 -17.46 -3.36 -5.15
C ASP A 22 -17.53 -4.88 -5.14
N ASP A 23 -18.73 -5.45 -4.97
CA ASP A 23 -18.93 -6.90 -4.92
C ASP A 23 -18.43 -7.67 -6.15
N ALA A 24 -18.34 -7.01 -7.31
CA ALA A 24 -17.82 -7.59 -8.55
C ALA A 24 -16.28 -7.61 -8.62
N CYS A 25 -15.61 -6.84 -7.76
CA CYS A 25 -14.16 -6.85 -7.66
C CYS A 25 -13.70 -8.07 -6.84
N HIS A 26 -13.06 -9.04 -7.50
CA HIS A 26 -12.54 -10.24 -6.82
C HIS A 26 -11.01 -10.27 -6.72
N VAL A 27 -10.31 -9.64 -7.67
CA VAL A 27 -8.85 -9.73 -7.80
C VAL A 27 -8.26 -8.35 -8.01
N LEU A 28 -7.20 -8.04 -7.26
CA LEU A 28 -6.38 -6.84 -7.40
C LEU A 28 -4.96 -7.25 -7.79
N VAL A 29 -4.47 -6.73 -8.91
CA VAL A 29 -3.09 -6.95 -9.36
C VAL A 29 -2.31 -5.65 -9.21
N PHE A 30 -1.24 -5.67 -8.43
CA PHE A 30 -0.33 -4.54 -8.24
C PHE A 30 0.91 -4.72 -9.11
N THR A 31 1.18 -3.71 -9.94
CA THR A 31 2.37 -3.61 -10.79
C THR A 31 3.09 -2.29 -10.51
N SER A 32 4.39 -2.24 -10.78
CA SER A 32 5.12 -0.97 -10.78
C SER A 32 5.30 -0.45 -12.19
N SER A 33 5.08 0.85 -12.37
CA SER A 33 5.47 1.55 -13.61
C SER A 33 6.95 1.93 -13.64
N ALA A 34 7.66 1.80 -12.52
CA ALA A 34 9.09 2.08 -12.44
C ALA A 34 9.90 0.80 -12.70
N PRO A 35 10.77 0.77 -13.72
CA PRO A 35 11.47 -0.45 -14.13
C PRO A 35 12.45 -0.99 -13.07
N ASP A 36 13.03 -0.09 -12.28
CA ASP A 36 14.07 -0.45 -11.31
C ASP A 36 13.54 -0.79 -9.91
N TYR A 37 12.30 -0.38 -9.60
CA TYR A 37 11.75 -0.46 -8.24
C TYR A 37 10.25 -0.72 -8.25
N PHE A 38 9.84 -1.75 -7.52
CA PHE A 38 8.44 -1.96 -7.18
C PHE A 38 8.05 -1.10 -5.98
N ILE A 39 8.77 -1.21 -4.86
CA ILE A 39 8.71 -0.26 -3.73
C ILE A 39 10.14 0.00 -3.26
N ALA A 40 10.54 1.26 -3.23
CA ALA A 40 11.92 1.64 -2.95
C ALA A 40 12.25 1.65 -1.45
N HIS A 41 11.44 2.34 -0.63
CA HIS A 41 11.46 2.33 0.84
C HIS A 41 10.34 3.25 1.36
N VAL A 42 10.06 3.21 2.67
CA VAL A 42 9.21 4.21 3.33
C VAL A 42 9.84 5.60 3.29
N ASP A 43 9.06 6.63 2.98
CA ASP A 43 9.51 8.01 3.12
C ASP A 43 9.63 8.34 4.62
N VAL A 44 10.88 8.43 5.09
CA VAL A 44 11.19 8.69 6.49
C VAL A 44 10.98 10.15 6.90
N MET A 45 10.82 11.06 5.94
CA MET A 45 10.63 12.49 6.23
C MET A 45 9.18 12.82 6.59
N ARG A 46 8.21 11.98 6.17
CA ARG A 46 6.76 12.23 6.32
C ARG A 46 6.04 11.10 7.06
N ILE A 47 6.71 10.52 8.07
CA ILE A 47 6.21 9.35 8.81
C ILE A 47 4.85 9.58 9.47
N ASN A 48 4.64 10.74 10.10
CA ASN A 48 3.39 11.01 10.80
C ASN A 48 2.21 11.12 9.82
N GLU A 49 2.41 11.81 8.70
CA GLU A 49 1.37 12.06 7.71
C GLU A 49 0.87 10.76 7.06
N TYR A 50 1.77 9.89 6.59
CA TYR A 50 1.30 8.64 5.97
C TYR A 50 0.63 7.70 6.99
N ARG A 51 1.04 7.74 8.27
CA ARG A 51 0.42 6.93 9.33
C ARG A 51 -1.00 7.39 9.65
N GLU A 52 -1.28 8.68 9.61
CA GLU A 52 -2.64 9.22 9.74
C GLU A 52 -3.56 8.74 8.63
N HIS A 53 -3.07 8.66 7.40
CA HIS A 53 -3.83 8.08 6.30
C HIS A 53 -4.12 6.60 6.51
N ALA A 54 -3.14 5.82 6.95
CA ALA A 54 -3.33 4.39 7.25
C ALA A 54 -4.41 4.17 8.32
N ALA A 55 -4.47 5.04 9.34
CA ALA A 55 -5.46 4.96 10.42
C ALA A 55 -6.91 5.07 9.93
N LYS A 56 -7.17 5.66 8.75
CA LYS A 56 -8.54 5.81 8.21
C LYS A 56 -9.22 4.50 7.89
N VAL A 57 -8.46 3.45 7.61
CA VAL A 57 -8.98 2.10 7.28
C VAL A 57 -8.87 1.18 8.48
N THR A 58 -7.78 1.27 9.23
CA THR A 58 -7.45 0.31 10.29
C THR A 58 -7.85 0.78 11.69
N GLY A 59 -8.17 2.07 11.86
CA GLY A 59 -8.33 2.72 13.17
C GLY A 59 -7.01 3.00 13.90
N GLU A 60 -5.88 2.50 13.39
CA GLU A 60 -4.57 2.62 14.04
C GLU A 60 -3.53 3.22 13.07
N PRO A 61 -2.68 4.17 13.52
CA PRO A 61 -1.66 4.80 12.69
C PRO A 61 -0.47 3.85 12.47
N SER A 62 -0.68 2.79 11.71
CA SER A 62 0.30 1.74 11.45
C SER A 62 0.16 1.15 10.06
N ILE A 63 1.25 1.21 9.30
CA ILE A 63 1.31 0.60 7.96
C ILE A 63 1.30 -0.93 8.01
N ALA A 64 1.86 -1.52 9.07
CA ALA A 64 1.83 -2.97 9.24
C ALA A 64 0.39 -3.48 9.42
N ILE A 65 -0.45 -2.70 10.12
CA ILE A 65 -1.86 -3.04 10.31
C ILE A 65 -2.64 -2.83 9.00
N LEU A 66 -2.28 -1.83 8.19
CA LEU A 66 -2.85 -1.66 6.85
C LEU A 66 -2.57 -2.87 5.95
N PHE A 67 -1.34 -3.37 5.94
CA PHE A 67 -0.99 -4.58 5.19
C PHE A 67 -1.65 -5.84 5.75
N ARG A 68 -1.82 -5.92 7.07
CA ARG A 68 -2.59 -7.00 7.69
C ARG A 68 -4.07 -6.96 7.26
N HIS A 69 -4.67 -5.79 7.22
CA HIS A 69 -6.03 -5.60 6.75
C HIS A 69 -6.18 -6.03 5.28
N LEU A 70 -5.26 -5.59 4.41
CA LEU A 70 -5.20 -6.03 3.01
C LEU A 70 -5.07 -7.56 2.88
N SER A 71 -4.28 -8.20 3.76
CA SER A 71 -4.08 -9.65 3.76
C SER A 71 -5.30 -10.44 4.24
N ALA A 72 -6.17 -9.82 5.05
CA ALA A 72 -7.38 -10.42 5.57
C ALA A 72 -8.64 -10.04 4.77
N SER A 73 -8.49 -9.23 3.72
CA SER A 73 -9.58 -8.79 2.87
C SER A 73 -10.15 -9.94 2.04
N ARG A 74 -11.40 -9.79 1.56
CA ARG A 74 -12.04 -10.78 0.69
C ARG A 74 -11.40 -10.85 -0.70
N ASN A 75 -10.76 -9.77 -1.15
CA ASN A 75 -10.18 -9.67 -2.47
C ASN A 75 -8.85 -10.44 -2.53
N VAL A 76 -8.64 -11.20 -3.61
CA VAL A 76 -7.34 -11.83 -3.89
C VAL A 76 -6.38 -10.74 -4.36
N THR A 77 -5.26 -10.58 -3.65
CA THR A 77 -4.22 -9.60 -4.02
C THR A 77 -3.00 -10.29 -4.60
N ILE A 78 -2.55 -9.83 -5.77
CA ILE A 78 -1.39 -10.36 -6.48
C ILE A 78 -0.39 -9.23 -6.69
N ALA A 79 0.85 -9.41 -6.27
CA ALA A 79 1.94 -8.48 -6.57
C ALA A 79 2.78 -9.02 -7.73
N GLN A 80 2.73 -8.37 -8.89
CA GLN A 80 3.66 -8.61 -9.99
C GLN A 80 4.91 -7.76 -9.76
N ILE A 81 5.92 -8.37 -9.17
CA ILE A 81 7.14 -7.67 -8.74
C ILE A 81 8.17 -7.67 -9.86
N GLU A 82 8.51 -6.47 -10.32
CA GLU A 82 9.64 -6.19 -11.20
C GLU A 82 10.60 -5.20 -10.51
N GLY A 83 11.90 -5.33 -10.76
CA GLY A 83 12.91 -4.52 -10.09
C GLY A 83 13.06 -4.84 -8.60
N ARG A 84 13.33 -3.84 -7.76
CA ARG A 84 13.64 -4.02 -6.33
C ARG A 84 12.45 -3.72 -5.42
N VAL A 85 12.27 -4.56 -4.39
CA VAL A 85 11.36 -4.33 -3.24
C VAL A 85 12.19 -4.24 -1.97
N ARG A 86 12.12 -3.12 -1.26
CA ARG A 86 12.82 -2.94 0.03
C ARG A 86 11.95 -2.18 1.02
N ALA A 87 12.00 -2.58 2.30
CA ALA A 87 11.26 -1.93 3.38
C ALA A 87 11.97 -0.68 3.92
N ARG A 88 13.29 -0.78 4.14
CA ARG A 88 14.15 0.29 4.64
C ARG A 88 15.47 0.25 3.89
N SER A 89 15.94 1.40 3.38
CA SER A 89 17.34 1.56 3.02
C SER A 89 18.13 1.62 4.32
N ARG A 90 19.00 0.64 4.56
CA ARG A 90 19.99 0.72 5.64
C ARG A 90 21.12 1.65 5.22
#